data_AF-A0A225VT29-F1
#
_entry.id   AF-A0A225VT29-F1
#
_cell.length_a   1.000
_cell.length_b   1.000
_cell.length_c   1.000
_cell.angle_alpha   90.00
_cell.angle_beta   90.00
_cell.angle_gamma   90.00
#
_symmetry.space_group_name_H-M   'P 1'
#
loop_
_entity.id
_entity.type
_entity.pdbx_description
1 polymer ?
#
loop_
_entity_poly.entity_id
_entity_poly.type
_entity_poly.pdbx_seq_one_letter_code
_entity_poly.pdbx_strand_id
1 'polypeptide(L)'
;MRLLRVVAIAVGTLSTFATSVDAGNLRGSINMPTANCGAPVSIYQGSVRYSNTTPGSTATYSCMKGTQLKGPGTIRCTNQGTWAPQPPECRVTYLRSKDNTYRNHDTGYALYSG
;
A
#
# COMPACT_ATOMS: atom_id res chain seq x y z
N MET A 1 -68.98 -9.80 49.56
CA MET A 1 -67.85 -9.55 48.64
C MET A 1 -66.58 -9.42 49.47
N ARG A 2 -65.69 -10.41 49.38
CA ARG A 2 -64.36 -10.38 49.99
C ARG A 2 -63.56 -9.29 49.28
N LEU A 3 -62.71 -8.59 50.04
CA LEU A 3 -61.36 -8.19 49.59
C LEU A 3 -60.58 -7.84 50.85
N LEU A 4 -59.94 -8.87 51.42
CA LEU A 4 -58.88 -8.68 52.40
C LEU A 4 -57.55 -8.93 51.69
N ARG A 5 -56.64 -7.97 51.92
CA ARG A 5 -55.19 -8.02 51.76
C ARG A 5 -54.64 -7.86 50.35
N VAL A 6 -53.96 -6.73 50.15
CA VAL A 6 -52.67 -6.73 49.47
C VAL A 6 -51.71 -5.96 50.36
N VAL A 7 -50.95 -6.69 51.20
CA VAL A 7 -49.65 -6.21 51.65
C VAL A 7 -48.65 -7.07 50.90
N ALA A 8 -48.03 -6.47 49.90
CA ALA A 8 -46.78 -6.95 49.31
C ALA A 8 -45.81 -5.78 49.39
N ILE A 9 -45.02 -5.76 50.46
CA ILE A 9 -43.79 -4.96 50.53
C ILE A 9 -42.71 -5.86 49.94
N ALA A 10 -42.29 -5.57 48.71
CA ALA A 10 -41.08 -6.15 48.12
C ALA A 10 -40.19 -4.99 47.66
N VAL A 11 -39.26 -4.66 48.56
CA VAL A 11 -37.86 -4.25 48.37
C VAL A 11 -37.40 -3.88 46.95
N GLY A 12 -36.79 -2.70 46.86
CA GLY A 12 -36.31 -2.13 45.61
C GLY A 12 -35.20 -2.91 44.94
N THR A 13 -35.16 -2.76 43.62
CA THR A 13 -33.92 -2.77 42.85
C THR A 13 -34.02 -1.63 41.85
N LEU A 14 -33.00 -0.78 41.83
CA LEU A 14 -32.81 0.32 40.90
C LEU A 14 -33.28 -0.09 39.50
N SER A 15 -34.23 0.64 38.93
CA SER A 15 -34.48 0.58 37.49
C SER A 15 -33.26 1.19 36.80
N THR A 16 -32.16 0.44 36.71
CA THR A 16 -31.21 0.66 35.62
C THR A 16 -32.00 0.31 34.37
N PHE A 17 -32.56 1.33 33.73
CA PHE A 17 -32.88 1.22 32.31
C PHE A 17 -31.54 0.88 31.67
N ALA A 18 -31.35 -0.38 31.31
CA ALA A 18 -30.23 -0.74 30.47
C ALA A 18 -30.40 0.09 29.20
N THR A 19 -29.54 1.09 28.98
CA THR A 19 -29.34 1.62 27.63
C THR A 19 -28.75 0.45 26.87
N SER A 20 -29.56 -0.29 26.14
CA SER A 20 -29.09 -1.32 25.24
C SER A 20 -28.13 -0.65 24.26
N VAL A 21 -26.82 -0.79 24.49
CA VAL A 21 -25.85 -0.61 23.42
C VAL A 21 -25.91 -1.90 22.64
N ASP A 22 -26.74 -1.90 21.59
CA ASP A 22 -26.78 -3.02 20.68
C ASP A 22 -25.35 -3.26 20.16
N ALA A 23 -24.80 -4.41 20.52
CA ALA A 23 -23.51 -4.84 20.02
C ALA A 23 -23.68 -5.16 18.53
N GLY A 24 -23.32 -4.16 17.72
CA GLY A 24 -22.71 -4.34 16.41
C GLY A 24 -23.56 -5.09 15.38
N ASN A 25 -24.15 -4.32 14.47
CA ASN A 25 -24.37 -4.83 13.12
C ASN A 25 -23.84 -3.83 12.08
N LEU A 26 -22.51 -3.73 11.98
CA LEU A 26 -21.87 -3.10 10.82
C LEU A 26 -21.75 -4.12 9.68
N ARG A 27 -22.86 -4.70 9.23
CA ARG A 27 -22.89 -5.49 7.98
C ARG A 27 -23.19 -4.57 6.81
N GLY A 28 -22.35 -3.57 6.64
CA GLY A 28 -22.20 -2.87 5.37
C GLY A 28 -21.25 -3.67 4.50
N SER A 29 -21.74 -4.31 3.44
CA SER A 29 -20.86 -4.64 2.32
C SER A 29 -20.42 -3.30 1.71
N ILE A 30 -19.29 -2.78 2.15
CA ILE A 30 -18.60 -1.70 1.44
C ILE A 30 -18.22 -2.30 0.10
N ASN A 31 -19.07 -2.10 -0.91
CA ASN A 31 -18.68 -2.30 -2.29
C ASN A 31 -17.68 -1.16 -2.57
N MET A 32 -16.43 -1.41 -2.20
CA MET A 32 -15.34 -0.48 -2.48
C MET A 32 -15.19 -0.56 -4.00
N PRO A 33 -15.54 0.48 -4.76
CA PRO A 33 -15.33 0.44 -6.20
C PRO A 33 -13.86 0.10 -6.40
N THR A 34 -13.55 -1.01 -7.06
CA THR A 34 -12.18 -1.45 -7.30
C THR A 34 -11.49 -0.35 -8.08
N ALA A 35 -10.81 0.53 -7.37
CA ALA A 35 -10.20 1.70 -7.95
C ALA A 35 -9.02 1.21 -8.80
N ASN A 36 -9.09 1.47 -10.10
CA ASN A 36 -7.95 1.23 -10.97
C ASN A 36 -6.84 2.20 -10.57
N CYS A 37 -5.61 1.72 -10.49
CA CYS A 37 -4.46 2.52 -10.10
C CYS A 37 -3.97 3.47 -11.20
N GLY A 38 -4.60 3.45 -12.38
CA GLY A 38 -4.13 4.18 -13.55
C GLY A 38 -2.78 3.68 -14.06
N ALA A 39 -2.20 4.41 -15.01
CA ALA A 39 -0.88 4.09 -15.53
C ALA A 39 0.19 4.26 -14.43
N PRO A 40 1.10 3.27 -14.24
CA PRO A 40 2.24 3.42 -13.34
C PRO A 40 3.12 4.61 -13.73
N VAL A 41 3.75 5.23 -12.74
CA VAL A 41 4.67 6.36 -12.94
C VAL A 41 5.89 5.90 -13.74
N SER A 42 6.31 6.68 -14.74
CA SER A 42 7.55 6.45 -15.46
C SER A 42 8.77 6.93 -14.64
N ILE A 43 9.91 6.25 -14.81
CA ILE A 43 11.14 6.58 -14.09
C ILE A 43 12.23 7.01 -15.08
N TYR A 44 13.09 7.94 -14.67
CA TYR A 44 14.21 8.39 -15.49
C TYR A 44 15.20 7.25 -15.77
N GLN A 45 15.70 7.18 -17.02
CA GLN A 45 16.58 6.09 -17.49
C GLN A 45 16.01 4.68 -17.24
N GLY A 46 14.70 4.54 -17.22
CA GLY A 46 14.04 3.25 -17.07
C GLY A 46 12.78 3.14 -17.91
N SER A 47 12.19 1.95 -17.83
CA SER A 47 10.96 1.57 -18.52
C SER A 47 10.08 0.80 -17.55
N VAL A 48 8.77 0.83 -17.79
CA VAL A 48 7.78 0.10 -16.99
C VAL A 48 6.90 -0.73 -17.92
N ARG A 49 6.63 -1.97 -17.51
CA ARG A 49 5.76 -2.93 -18.21
C ARG A 49 4.63 -3.36 -17.30
N TYR A 50 3.40 -3.24 -17.80
CA TYR A 50 2.17 -3.64 -17.11
C TYR A 50 1.10 -4.01 -18.15
N SER A 51 0.16 -4.88 -17.77
CA SER A 51 -0.92 -5.34 -18.66
C SER A 51 -2.30 -4.87 -18.21
N ASN A 52 -2.46 -4.58 -16.92
CA ASN A 52 -3.70 -4.09 -16.34
C ASN A 52 -3.38 -3.17 -15.15
N THR A 53 -4.37 -2.41 -14.71
CA THR A 53 -4.28 -1.42 -13.64
C THR A 53 -5.30 -1.68 -12.52
N THR A 54 -6.02 -2.81 -12.58
CA THR A 54 -6.94 -3.25 -11.53
C THR A 54 -6.22 -3.69 -10.26
N PRO A 55 -6.88 -3.65 -9.09
CA PRO A 55 -6.29 -4.12 -7.84
C PRO A 55 -5.72 -5.55 -7.95
N GLY A 56 -4.51 -5.73 -7.43
CA GLY A 56 -3.75 -6.99 -7.55
C GLY A 56 -2.85 -7.07 -8.78
N SER A 57 -3.08 -6.26 -9.82
CA SER A 57 -2.20 -6.17 -11.00
C SER A 57 -0.81 -5.66 -10.63
N THR A 58 0.20 -6.07 -11.40
CA THR A 58 1.61 -5.72 -11.15
C THR A 58 2.21 -4.93 -12.30
N ALA A 59 3.09 -3.99 -11.97
CA ALA A 59 3.93 -3.26 -12.90
C ALA A 59 5.40 -3.57 -12.60
N THR A 60 6.17 -3.90 -13.63
CA THR A 60 7.59 -4.25 -13.51
C THR A 60 8.47 -3.21 -14.18
N TYR A 61 9.48 -2.75 -13.46
CA TYR A 61 10.43 -1.74 -13.90
C TYR A 61 11.73 -2.36 -14.38
N SER A 62 12.36 -1.72 -15.34
CA SER A 62 13.66 -2.12 -15.88
C SER A 62 14.47 -0.89 -16.24
N CYS A 63 15.73 -0.88 -15.86
CA CYS A 63 16.64 0.23 -16.14
C CYS A 63 17.33 0.07 -17.50
N MET A 64 17.70 1.20 -18.10
CA MET A 64 18.54 1.22 -19.29
C MET A 64 19.93 0.66 -18.99
N LYS A 65 20.63 0.21 -20.04
CA LYS A 65 21.99 -0.32 -19.94
C LYS A 65 22.92 0.69 -19.24
N GLY A 66 23.83 0.20 -18.39
CA GLY A 66 24.76 1.06 -17.64
C GLY A 66 24.21 1.68 -16.36
N THR A 67 22.95 1.38 -16.02
CA THR A 67 22.32 1.78 -14.77
C THR A 67 21.77 0.56 -14.03
N GLN A 68 21.64 0.66 -12.72
CA GLN A 68 21.09 -0.37 -11.85
C GLN A 68 19.86 0.15 -11.13
N LEU A 69 18.86 -0.73 -11.05
CA LEU A 69 17.63 -0.49 -10.33
C LEU A 69 17.89 -0.45 -8.81
N LYS A 70 17.48 0.64 -8.16
CA LYS A 70 17.53 0.84 -6.72
C LYS A 70 16.11 0.90 -6.18
N GLY A 71 15.74 -0.09 -5.38
CA GLY A 71 14.39 -0.26 -4.86
C GLY A 71 13.68 -1.47 -5.48
N PRO A 72 12.35 -1.57 -5.28
CA PRO A 72 11.56 -2.71 -5.72
C PRO A 72 11.38 -2.72 -7.24
N GLY A 73 11.79 -3.79 -7.91
CA GLY A 73 11.61 -3.96 -9.37
C GLY A 73 10.17 -4.16 -9.80
N THR A 74 9.29 -4.52 -8.88
CA THR A 74 7.87 -4.75 -9.16
C THR A 74 7.03 -4.08 -8.09
N ILE A 75 5.99 -3.38 -8.53
CA ILE A 75 4.99 -2.75 -7.66
C ILE A 75 3.60 -3.30 -8.01
N ARG A 76 2.66 -3.22 -7.07
CA ARG A 76 1.33 -3.80 -7.18
C ARG A 76 0.25 -2.76 -6.95
N CYS A 77 -0.83 -2.84 -7.71
CA CYS A 77 -1.99 -2.00 -7.52
C CYS A 77 -2.73 -2.44 -6.27
N THR A 78 -2.92 -1.52 -5.32
CA THR A 78 -3.64 -1.77 -4.07
C THR A 78 -5.14 -1.60 -4.27
N ASN A 79 -5.93 -2.13 -3.33
CA ASN A 79 -7.39 -1.91 -3.32
C ASN A 79 -7.77 -0.44 -3.08
N GLN A 80 -6.81 0.41 -2.70
CA GLN A 80 -6.99 1.86 -2.54
C GLN A 80 -6.78 2.63 -3.86
N GLY A 81 -6.52 1.96 -4.98
CA GLY A 81 -6.29 2.62 -6.27
C GLY A 81 -4.93 3.30 -6.35
N THR A 82 -3.95 2.82 -5.59
CA THR A 82 -2.57 3.32 -5.61
C THR A 82 -1.57 2.20 -5.88
N TRP A 83 -0.51 2.51 -6.60
CA TRP A 83 0.60 1.58 -6.78
C TRP A 83 1.51 1.58 -5.55
N ALA A 84 1.82 0.39 -5.03
CA ALA A 84 2.70 0.21 -3.88
C ALA A 84 3.60 -1.03 -4.02
N PRO A 85 4.83 -1.00 -3.49
CA PRO A 85 5.52 0.14 -2.87
C PRO A 85 5.86 1.26 -3.88
N GLN A 86 6.56 2.31 -3.42
CA GLN A 86 6.99 3.41 -4.29
C GLN A 86 7.86 2.91 -5.46
N PRO A 87 7.78 3.54 -6.65
CA PRO A 87 8.61 3.17 -7.80
C PRO A 87 10.11 3.24 -7.48
N PRO A 88 10.93 2.38 -8.11
CA PRO A 88 12.38 2.38 -7.92
C PRO A 88 13.06 3.52 -8.70
N GLU A 89 14.34 3.74 -8.43
CA GLU A 89 15.20 4.67 -9.18
C GLU A 89 16.23 3.90 -10.01
N CYS A 90 16.58 4.41 -11.20
CA CYS A 90 17.74 3.92 -11.95
C CYS A 90 18.97 4.76 -11.60
N ARG A 91 20.01 4.14 -11.04
CA ARG A 91 21.27 4.80 -10.69
C ARG A 91 22.40 4.30 -11.57
N VAL A 92 23.26 5.22 -12.00
CA VAL A 92 24.44 4.88 -12.80
C VAL A 92 25.35 3.94 -12.01
N THR A 93 25.74 2.82 -12.62
CA THR A 93 26.76 1.95 -12.04
C THR A 93 28.11 2.44 -12.52
N TYR A 94 28.85 3.11 -11.64
CA TYR A 94 30.26 3.33 -11.87
C TYR A 94 30.99 2.01 -11.69
N LEU A 95 31.77 1.61 -12.70
CA LEU A 95 32.73 0.54 -12.48
C LEU A 95 33.84 1.12 -11.60
N ARG A 96 34.05 0.54 -10.42
CA ARG A 96 35.29 0.78 -9.67
C ARG A 96 36.39 0.04 -10.41
N SER A 97 37.11 0.75 -11.27
CA SER A 97 38.24 0.18 -11.98
C SER A 97 39.34 -0.17 -10.96
N LYS A 98 40.11 -1.23 -11.20
CA LYS A 98 41.19 -1.67 -10.28
C LYS A 98 42.31 -0.61 -10.14
N ASP A 99 42.37 0.35 -11.06
CA ASP A 99 43.25 1.52 -10.98
C ASP A 99 42.62 2.72 -10.24
N ASN A 100 41.51 2.52 -9.50
CA ASN A 100 40.82 3.57 -8.74
C ASN A 100 40.23 4.70 -9.60
N THR A 101 40.10 4.51 -10.91
CA THR A 101 39.35 5.42 -11.79
C THR A 101 37.86 5.09 -11.78
N TYR A 102 37.02 6.13 -11.72
CA TYR A 102 35.58 6.03 -11.95
C TYR A 102 35.33 6.03 -13.44
N ARG A 103 34.90 4.90 -14.01
CA ARG A 103 34.61 4.79 -15.44
C ARG A 103 33.11 4.66 -15.68
N ASN A 104 32.60 5.38 -16.67
CA ASN A 104 31.25 5.15 -17.18
C ASN A 104 31.19 3.79 -17.86
N HIS A 105 30.24 2.95 -17.44
CA HIS A 105 30.07 1.63 -18.03
C HIS A 105 29.63 1.69 -19.51
N ASP A 106 28.92 2.74 -19.91
CA ASP A 106 28.39 2.88 -21.28
C ASP A 106 29.43 3.40 -22.28
N THR A 107 30.27 4.33 -21.84
CA THR A 107 31.17 5.07 -22.75
C THR A 107 32.65 4.77 -22.53
N GLY A 108 33.01 4.06 -21.45
CA GLY A 108 34.40 3.74 -21.11
C GLY A 108 35.25 4.94 -20.68
N TYR A 109 34.68 6.15 -20.70
CA TYR A 109 35.35 7.39 -20.33
C TYR A 109 35.59 7.45 -18.81
N ALA A 110 36.81 7.84 -18.43
CA ALA A 110 37.17 8.14 -17.06
C ALA A 110 36.50 9.47 -16.66
N LEU A 111 35.67 9.42 -15.63
CA LEU A 111 34.99 10.59 -15.07
C LEU A 111 35.86 11.35 -14.06
N TYR A 112 36.83 10.66 -13.48
CA TYR A 112 37.75 11.22 -12.51
C TYR A 112 39.07 10.46 -12.58
N SER A 113 40.17 11.20 -12.67
CA SER A 113 41.55 10.69 -12.63
C SER A 113 42.21 11.37 -11.43
N GLY A 114 42.55 10.58 -10.41
CA GLY A 114 43.33 11.03 -9.26
C GLY A 114 44.80 10.83 -9.50
#